data_AF-A0A6B3FLN9-F1
#
_entry.id   AF-A0A6B3FLN9-F1
#
_cell.length_a   1.000
_cell.length_b   1.000
_cell.length_c   1.000
_cell.angle_alpha   90.00
_cell.angle_beta   90.00
_cell.angle_gamma   90.00
#
_symmetry.space_group_name_H-M   'P 1'
#
loop_
_entity.id
_entity.type
_entity.pdbx_description
1 polymer ?
#
loop_
_entity_poly.entity_id
_entity_poly.type
_entity_poly.pdbx_seq_one_letter_code
_entity_poly.pdbx_strand_id
1 'polypeptide(L)' 'AAAVRGADAVLTVLNDGTAVASVMEQAAPGLRPGQPWLQASTVGLAATATLAEKAAAHGLVYLDSPVSGTREPAEQG' A
#
# COMPACT_ATOMS: atom_id res chain seq x y z
N ALA A 1 9.11 -1.11 10.00
CA ALA A 1 8.61 -2.39 10.59
C ALA A 1 7.59 -2.24 11.74
N ALA A 2 7.79 -1.38 12.75
CA ALA A 2 6.90 -1.35 13.92
C ALA A 2 5.41 -1.09 13.60
N ALA A 3 5.15 -0.22 12.63
CA ALA A 3 3.80 0.18 12.23
C ALA A 3 2.91 -0.97 11.72
N VAL A 4 3.50 -2.06 11.22
CA VAL A 4 2.74 -3.16 10.60
C VAL A 4 2.68 -4.42 11.48
N ARG A 5 3.44 -4.45 12.58
CA ARG A 5 3.46 -5.61 13.48
C ARG A 5 2.13 -5.74 14.19
N GLY A 6 1.47 -6.89 14.00
CA GLY A 6 0.15 -7.17 14.58
C GLY A 6 -1.02 -6.47 13.88
N ALA A 7 -0.77 -5.59 12.89
CA ALA A 7 -1.82 -4.88 12.17
C ALA A 7 -2.63 -5.84 11.29
N ASP A 8 -3.94 -5.69 11.23
CA ASP A 8 -4.77 -6.59 10.40
C ASP A 8 -4.69 -6.32 8.91
N ALA A 9 -4.42 -5.07 8.55
CA ALA A 9 -4.18 -4.63 7.19
C ALA A 9 -3.16 -3.48 7.20
N VAL A 10 -2.60 -3.19 6.02
CA VAL A 10 -1.71 -2.05 5.79
C VAL A 10 -2.38 -1.12 4.78
N LEU A 11 -2.48 0.16 5.10
CA LEU A 11 -2.95 1.21 4.17
C LEU A 11 -1.78 2.11 3.81
N THR A 12 -1.55 2.34 2.51
CA THR A 12 -0.56 3.30 2.03
C THR A 12 -1.22 4.43 1.24
N VAL A 13 -1.03 5.66 1.72
CA VAL A 13 -1.40 6.91 1.03
C VAL A 13 -0.18 7.82 1.04
N LEU A 14 0.55 7.85 -0.05
CA LEU A 14 1.86 8.50 -0.19
C LEU A 14 1.97 9.22 -1.53
N ASN A 15 3.07 9.95 -1.72
CA ASN A 15 3.24 10.86 -2.86
C ASN A 15 3.27 10.16 -4.23
N ASP A 16 3.92 8.99 -4.32
CA ASP A 16 4.13 8.28 -5.58
C ASP A 16 4.47 6.79 -5.34
N GLY A 17 4.56 6.02 -6.42
CA GLY A 17 4.82 4.58 -6.37
C GLY A 17 6.18 4.22 -5.76
N THR A 18 7.20 5.07 -5.93
CA THR A 18 8.53 4.85 -5.37
C THR A 18 8.50 5.01 -3.84
N ALA A 19 7.82 6.04 -3.33
CA ALA A 19 7.61 6.23 -1.91
C ALA A 19 6.88 5.05 -1.28
N VAL A 20 5.81 4.57 -1.94
CA VAL A 20 5.06 3.40 -1.52
C VAL A 20 5.95 2.15 -1.45
N ALA A 21 6.70 1.86 -2.52
CA ALA A 21 7.60 0.71 -2.55
C ALA A 21 8.67 0.76 -1.46
N SER A 22 9.26 1.95 -1.23
CA SER A 22 10.29 2.14 -0.20
C SER A 22 9.74 1.91 1.21
N VAL A 23 8.55 2.44 1.52
CA VAL A 23 7.91 2.26 2.82
C VAL A 23 7.55 0.80 3.06
N MET A 24 7.05 0.10 2.05
CA MET A 24 6.71 -1.33 2.18
C MET A 24 7.95 -2.20 2.38
N GLU A 25 9.07 -1.88 1.72
CA GLU A 25 10.35 -2.57 1.95
C GLU A 25 10.84 -2.38 3.40
N GLN A 26 10.77 -1.16 3.93
CA GLN A 26 11.11 -0.87 5.33
C GLN A 26 10.14 -1.51 6.33
N ALA A 27 8.91 -1.77 5.90
CA ALA A 27 7.89 -2.46 6.69
C ALA A 27 8.04 -3.97 6.67
N ALA A 28 8.68 -4.55 5.64
CA ALA A 28 8.75 -5.99 5.36
C ALA A 28 9.03 -6.88 6.58
N PRO A 29 9.95 -6.56 7.51
CA PRO A 29 10.21 -7.42 8.68
C PRO A 29 9.03 -7.59 9.65
N GLY A 30 7.98 -6.76 9.54
CA GLY A 30 6.77 -6.85 10.36
C GLY A 30 5.53 -7.33 9.61
N LEU A 31 5.64 -7.61 8.31
CA LEU A 31 4.53 -8.09 7.48
C LEU A 31 4.29 -9.57 7.70
N ARG A 32 3.06 -10.03 7.43
CA ARG A 32 2.69 -11.45 7.47
C ARG A 32 2.07 -11.90 6.15
N PRO A 33 2.31 -13.16 5.72
CA PRO A 33 1.60 -13.72 4.57
C PRO A 33 0.07 -13.64 4.74
N GLY A 34 -0.64 -13.36 3.66
CA GLY A 34 -2.08 -13.17 3.63
C GLY A 34 -2.57 -11.81 4.14
N GLN A 35 -1.68 -10.94 4.65
CA GLN A 35 -2.08 -9.61 5.12
C GLN A 35 -2.55 -8.74 3.95
N PRO A 36 -3.74 -8.11 4.06
CA PRO A 36 -4.19 -7.14 3.08
C PRO A 36 -3.31 -5.89 3.08
N TRP A 37 -2.90 -5.47 1.89
CA TRP A 37 -2.30 -4.17 1.64
C TRP A 37 -3.21 -3.37 0.71
N LEU A 38 -3.86 -2.36 1.29
CA LEU A 38 -4.66 -1.37 0.59
C LEU A 38 -3.73 -0.25 0.11
N GLN A 39 -3.44 -0.24 -1.18
CA GLN A 39 -2.75 0.86 -1.81
C GLN A 39 -3.83 1.87 -2.24
N ALA A 40 -3.81 3.08 -1.68
CA ALA A 40 -4.77 4.12 -2.05
C ALA A 40 -4.13 5.38 -2.65
N SER A 41 -2.86 5.29 -3.06
CA SER A 41 -2.15 6.40 -3.72
C SER A 41 -2.34 6.32 -5.23
N THR A 42 -2.58 7.44 -5.91
CA THR A 42 -2.68 7.48 -7.38
C THR A 42 -1.29 7.37 -8.01
N VAL A 43 -0.84 6.15 -8.32
CA VAL A 43 0.55 5.86 -8.76
C VAL A 43 0.69 5.49 -10.24
N GLY A 44 -0.43 5.28 -10.93
CA GLY A 44 -0.46 4.88 -12.34
C GLY A 44 -0.15 3.39 -12.57
N LEU A 45 -0.54 2.90 -13.75
CA LEU A 45 -0.59 1.45 -14.05
C LEU A 45 0.75 0.73 -13.94
N ALA A 46 1.84 1.34 -14.42
CA ALA A 46 3.16 0.73 -14.37
C ALA A 46 3.62 0.52 -12.92
N ALA A 47 3.44 1.52 -12.06
CA ALA A 47 3.75 1.39 -10.65
C ALA A 47 2.83 0.39 -9.95
N THR A 48 1.53 0.39 -10.25
CA THR A 48 0.59 -0.61 -9.72
C THR A 48 1.05 -2.04 -10.00
N ALA A 49 1.52 -2.33 -11.23
CA ALA A 49 2.05 -3.66 -11.57
C ALA A 49 3.29 -4.02 -10.73
N THR A 50 4.26 -3.13 -10.60
CA THR A 50 5.45 -3.35 -9.77
C THR A 50 5.11 -3.53 -8.28
N LEU A 51 4.13 -2.78 -7.77
CA LEU A 51 3.70 -2.90 -6.37
C LEU A 51 2.98 -4.23 -6.13
N ALA A 52 2.18 -4.70 -7.09
CA ALA A 52 1.55 -6.02 -7.03
C ALA A 52 2.59 -7.15 -7.02
N GLU A 53 3.66 -7.07 -7.82
CA GLU A 53 4.76 -8.04 -7.79
C GLU A 53 5.47 -8.05 -6.43
N LYS A 54 5.73 -6.88 -5.85
CA LYS A 54 6.30 -6.77 -4.50
C LYS A 54 5.39 -7.38 -3.44
N ALA A 55 4.09 -7.11 -3.53
CA ALA A 55 3.10 -7.69 -2.63
C ALA A 55 3.14 -9.22 -2.69
N ALA A 56 3.17 -9.78 -3.91
CA ALA A 56 3.29 -11.23 -4.12
C ALA A 56 4.59 -11.79 -3.53
N ALA A 57 5.72 -11.10 -3.69
CA ALA A 57 7.01 -11.50 -3.11
C ALA A 57 7.00 -11.55 -1.57
N HIS A 58 6.18 -10.71 -0.93
CA HIS A 58 5.96 -10.72 0.52
C HIS A 58 4.74 -11.56 0.96
N GLY A 59 4.07 -12.23 0.02
CA GLY A 59 2.88 -13.05 0.29
C GLY A 59 1.64 -12.25 0.72
N LEU A 60 1.55 -10.97 0.36
CA LEU A 60 0.45 -10.09 0.74
C LEU A 60 -0.73 -10.20 -0.23
N VAL A 61 -1.93 -9.83 0.23
CA VAL A 61 -3.09 -9.62 -0.63
C VAL A 61 -3.11 -8.15 -1.07
N TYR A 62 -2.78 -7.89 -2.33
CA TYR A 62 -2.69 -6.53 -2.88
C TYR A 62 -4.05 -6.02 -3.35
N LEU A 63 -4.44 -4.82 -2.90
CA LEU A 63 -5.65 -4.12 -3.31
C LEU A 63 -5.27 -2.74 -3.85
N ASP A 64 -5.44 -2.53 -5.16
CA ASP A 64 -5.35 -1.21 -5.79
C ASP A 64 -6.66 -0.47 -5.55
N SER A 65 -6.63 0.59 -4.77
CA SER A 65 -7.81 1.31 -4.28
C SER A 65 -7.58 2.83 -4.24
N PRO A 66 -7.15 3.45 -5.37
CA PRO A 66 -6.83 4.88 -5.39
C PRO A 66 -8.07 5.74 -5.10
N VAL A 67 -7.90 6.74 -4.24
CA VAL A 67 -8.95 7.73 -3.97
C VAL A 67 -8.98 8.79 -5.07
N SER A 68 -10.18 9.10 -5.57
CA SER A 68 -10.43 10.17 -6.53
C SER A 68 -11.07 11.36 -5.83
N GLY A 69 -10.41 12.50 -5.81
CA GLY A 69 -10.92 13.72 -5.17
C GLY A 69 -9.81 14.53 -4.51
N THR A 70 -10.15 15.76 -4.10
CA THR A 70 -9.28 16.56 -3.23
C THR A 70 -9.52 16.16 -1.76
N ARG A 71 -8.77 16.77 -0.84
CA ARG A 71 -8.87 16.49 0.59
C ARG A 71 -10.29 16.60 1.15
N GLU A 72 -11.02 17.65 0.75
CA GLU A 72 -12.36 17.93 1.30
C GLU A 72 -13.39 16.82 0.96
N PRO A 73 -13.52 16.36 -0.30
CA PRO A 73 -14.32 15.17 -0.61
C PRO A 73 -13.92 13.92 0.20
N ALA A 74 -12.62 13.67 0.38
CA ALA A 74 -12.15 12.50 1.13
C ALA A 74 -12.52 12.54 2.63
N GLU A 75 -12.66 13.73 3.22
CA GLU A 75 -13.13 13.91 4.59
C GLU A 75 -14.65 13.74 4.72
N GLN A 76 -15.41 13.92 3.63
CA GLN A 76 -16.88 13.87 3.62
C GLN A 76 -17.46 12.50 3.24
N GLY A 77 -16.66 11.64 2.60
CA GLY A 77 -17.07 10.30 2.15
C GLY A 77 -17.45 10.28 0.67
#